data_AF-A0AAD9DFP5-F1
#
_entry.id   AF-A0AAD9DFP5-F1
#
_cell.length_a   1.000
_cell.length_b   1.000
_cell.length_c   1.000
_cell.angle_alpha   90.00
_cell.angle_beta   90.00
_cell.angle_gamma   90.00
#
_symmetry.space_group_name_H-M   'P 1'
#
loop_
_entity.id
_entity.type
_entity.pdbx_description
1 polymer ?
#
loop_
_entity_poly.entity_id
_entity_poly.type
_entity_poly.pdbx_seq_one_letter_code
_entity_poly.pdbx_strand_id
1 'polypeptide(L)'
;MSGILVVIPVPLERSILTNVCLPRLRGRSNAIVCIADDLGKGLGPALVSLLITSFDRQTAFNMSLIGWIVGGILSLSIVFFVVNDEARVQQQLLAQMREDANNDT
;
A
#
# COMPACT_ATOMS: atom_id res chain seq x y z
N MET A 1 19.17 13.30 -2.07
CA MET A 1 18.46 12.68 -3.20
C MET A 1 17.58 11.50 -2.76
N SER A 2 18.05 10.58 -1.90
CA SER A 2 17.23 9.44 -1.41
C SER A 2 15.92 9.85 -0.70
N GLY A 3 15.93 10.92 0.10
CA GLY A 3 14.74 11.36 0.84
C GLY A 3 13.54 11.78 -0.02
N ILE A 4 13.76 12.32 -1.22
CA ILE A 4 12.66 12.74 -2.11
C ILE A 4 11.99 11.51 -2.73
N LEU A 5 12.80 10.53 -3.19
CA LEU A 5 12.30 9.32 -3.84
C LEU A 5 11.53 8.40 -2.87
N VAL A 6 11.89 8.40 -1.58
CA VAL A 6 11.23 7.59 -0.55
C VAL A 6 9.88 8.18 -0.11
N VAL A 7 9.66 9.49 -0.29
CA VAL A 7 8.42 10.16 0.15
C VAL A 7 7.28 10.04 -0.85
N ILE A 8 7.57 9.93 -2.16
CA ILE A 8 6.57 9.87 -3.23
C ILE A 8 5.62 8.66 -3.17
N PRO A 9 6.07 7.43 -2.81
CA PRO A 9 5.20 6.26 -2.78
C PRO A 9 4.02 6.39 -1.81
N VAL A 10 4.23 7.04 -0.66
CA VAL A 10 3.21 7.14 0.40
C VAL A 10 1.93 7.85 -0.07
N PRO A 11 1.95 9.09 -0.61
CA PRO A 11 0.75 9.72 -1.13
C PRO A 11 0.21 9.03 -2.40
N LEU A 12 1.07 8.40 -3.19
CA LEU A 12 0.67 7.67 -4.39
C LEU A 12 -0.19 6.45 -4.05
N GLU A 13 0.28 5.60 -3.14
CA GLU A 13 -0.45 4.40 -2.70
C GLU A 13 -1.79 4.78 -2.08
N ARG A 14 -1.83 5.85 -1.27
CA ARG A 14 -3.09 6.37 -0.72
C ARG A 14 -4.02 6.85 -1.83
N SER A 15 -3.52 7.54 -2.85
CA SER A 15 -4.34 7.99 -3.97
C SER A 15 -4.93 6.80 -4.75
N ILE A 16 -4.10 5.80 -5.06
CA ILE A 16 -4.52 4.57 -5.75
C ILE A 16 -5.58 3.83 -4.94
N LEU A 17 -5.32 3.59 -3.65
CA LEU A 17 -6.24 2.89 -2.74
C LEU A 17 -7.64 3.53 -2.78
N THR A 18 -7.68 4.84 -2.94
CA THR A 18 -8.93 5.58 -2.92
C THR A 18 -9.69 5.59 -4.23
N ASN A 19 -9.00 5.35 -5.35
CA ASN A 19 -9.64 5.12 -6.66
C ASN A 19 -10.15 3.68 -6.77
N VAL A 20 -9.45 2.71 -6.20
CA VAL A 20 -9.80 1.27 -6.27
C VAL A 20 -10.61 0.76 -5.08
N CYS A 21 -10.99 1.61 -4.13
CA CYS A 21 -11.88 1.23 -3.02
C CYS A 21 -13.23 1.91 -3.14
N LEU A 22 -14.30 1.14 -2.92
CA LEU A 22 -15.65 1.68 -2.78
C LEU A 22 -15.72 2.71 -1.64
N PRO A 23 -16.52 3.79 -1.79
CA PRO A 23 -16.64 4.86 -0.79
C PRO A 23 -16.95 4.34 0.62
N ARG A 24 -17.77 3.29 0.72
CA ARG A 24 -18.16 2.66 1.99
C ARG A 24 -17.03 1.90 2.69
N LEU A 25 -16.01 1.44 1.96
CA LEU A 25 -14.92 0.59 2.50
C LEU A 25 -13.58 1.32 2.61
N ARG A 26 -13.46 2.52 2.03
CA ARG A 26 -12.24 3.33 2.00
C ARG A 26 -11.62 3.55 3.39
N GLY A 27 -12.44 3.83 4.41
CA GLY A 27 -11.97 4.03 5.79
C GLY A 27 -11.32 2.78 6.40
N ARG A 28 -11.90 1.60 6.15
CA ARG A 28 -11.37 0.32 6.65
C ARG A 28 -10.09 -0.08 5.93
N SER A 29 -10.06 0.10 4.61
CA SER A 29 -8.87 -0.15 3.80
C SER A 29 -7.69 0.73 4.25
N ASN A 30 -7.94 2.04 4.45
CA ASN A 30 -6.93 2.97 4.93
C ASN A 30 -6.39 2.62 6.32
N ALA A 31 -7.26 2.12 7.21
CA ALA A 31 -6.87 1.70 8.56
C ALA A 31 -5.93 0.48 8.55
N ILE A 32 -6.21 -0.52 7.71
CA ILE A 32 -5.34 -1.71 7.56
C ILE A 32 -3.95 -1.29 7.08
N VAL A 33 -3.91 -0.39 6.08
CA VAL A 33 -2.63 0.14 5.56
C VAL A 33 -1.87 0.92 6.63
N CYS A 34 -2.55 1.75 7.44
CA CYS A 34 -1.89 2.45 8.55
C CYS A 34 -1.32 1.48 9.59
N ILE A 35 -2.08 0.45 9.98
CA ILE A 35 -1.61 -0.55 10.95
C ILE A 35 -0.36 -1.27 10.42
N ALA A 36 -0.36 -1.66 9.15
CA ALA A 36 0.79 -2.30 8.53
C ALA A 36 2.02 -1.36 8.46
N ASP A 37 1.80 -0.10 8.10
CA ASP A 37 2.85 0.94 8.02
C ASP A 37 3.47 1.23 9.39
N ASP A 38 2.64 1.41 10.42
CA ASP A 38 3.12 1.64 11.80
C ASP A 38 3.83 0.42 12.37
N LEU A 39 3.37 -0.80 12.04
CA LEU A 39 4.06 -2.03 12.39
C LEU A 39 5.43 -2.11 11.71
N GLY A 40 5.55 -1.72 10.44
CA GLY A 40 6.82 -1.65 9.72
C GLY A 40 7.81 -0.68 10.35
N LYS A 41 7.35 0.52 10.74
CA LYS A 41 8.19 1.53 11.41
C LYS A 41 8.65 1.08 12.80
N GLY A 42 7.81 0.35 13.53
CA GLY A 42 8.14 -0.17 14.85
C GLY A 42 9.04 -1.42 14.81
N LEU A 43 8.70 -2.40 13.97
CA LEU A 43 9.44 -3.66 13.86
C LEU A 43 10.75 -3.51 13.09
N GLY A 44 10.83 -2.60 12.12
CA GLY A 44 12.02 -2.42 11.28
C GLY A 44 13.31 -2.20 12.09
N PRO A 45 13.40 -1.18 12.95
CA PRO A 45 14.57 -0.94 13.79
C PRO A 45 14.87 -2.08 14.78
N ALA A 46 13.83 -2.68 15.36
CA ALA A 46 13.99 -3.81 16.28
C ALA A 46 14.58 -5.04 15.59
N LEU A 47 14.11 -5.34 14.38
CA LEU A 47 14.55 -6.46 13.57
C LEU A 47 15.99 -6.23 13.07
N VAL A 48 16.31 -5.02 12.60
CA VAL A 48 17.69 -4.64 12.23
C VAL A 48 18.64 -4.72 13.44
N SER A 49 18.23 -4.24 14.61
CA SER A 49 19.05 -4.33 15.84
C SER A 49 19.33 -5.78 16.25
N LEU A 50 18.34 -6.66 16.13
CA LEU A 50 18.50 -8.09 16.39
C LEU A 50 19.43 -8.76 15.38
N LEU A 51 19.31 -8.39 14.09
CA LEU A 51 20.23 -8.84 13.05
C LEU A 51 21.67 -8.38 13.28
N ILE A 52 21.90 -7.14 13.72
CA ILE A 52 23.26 -6.64 14.05
C ILE A 52 23.86 -7.35 15.26
N THR A 53 23.01 -7.79 16.21
CA THR A 53 23.49 -8.50 17.40
C THR A 53 23.81 -9.97 17.08
N SER A 54 23.11 -10.56 16.10
CA SER A 54 23.27 -11.96 15.71
C SER A 54 24.24 -12.18 14.54
N PHE A 55 24.41 -11.18 13.67
CA PHE A 55 25.28 -11.18 12.48
C PHE A 55 26.17 -9.94 12.46
N ASP A 56 27.18 -9.93 11.59
CA ASP A 56 27.97 -8.72 11.37
C ASP A 56 27.13 -7.56 10.79
N ARG A 57 27.55 -6.33 11.09
CA ARG A 57 26.88 -5.08 10.68
C ARG A 57 26.66 -5.03 9.17
N GLN A 58 27.60 -5.54 8.37
CA GLN A 58 27.50 -5.51 6.91
C GLN A 58 26.33 -6.36 6.38
N THR A 59 26.13 -7.55 6.96
CA THR A 59 25.04 -8.46 6.58
C THR A 59 23.68 -7.88 6.92
N ALA A 60 23.55 -7.24 8.09
CA ALA A 60 22.30 -6.59 8.50
C ALA A 60 21.87 -5.47 7.53
N PHE A 61 22.83 -4.65 7.05
CA PHE A 61 22.53 -3.62 6.05
C PHE A 61 22.16 -4.20 4.69
N ASN A 62 22.86 -5.25 4.23
CA ASN A 62 22.52 -5.92 2.98
C ASN A 62 21.10 -6.51 3.02
N MET A 63 20.69 -7.10 4.15
CA MET A 63 19.34 -7.64 4.32
C MET A 63 18.28 -6.53 4.30
N SER A 64 18.57 -5.38 4.91
CA SER A 64 17.69 -4.20 4.85
C SER A 64 17.52 -3.68 3.43
N LEU A 65 18.58 -3.69 2.62
CA LEU A 65 18.52 -3.29 1.21
C LEU A 65 17.65 -4.25 0.39
N ILE A 66 17.77 -5.57 0.62
CA ILE A 66 16.92 -6.57 -0.02
C ILE A 66 15.44 -6.32 0.35
N GLY A 67 15.14 -6.07 1.62
CA GLY A 67 13.78 -5.73 2.06
C GLY A 67 13.21 -4.51 1.33
N TRP A 68 14.03 -3.47 1.13
CA TRP A 68 13.64 -2.30 0.35
C TRP A 68 13.39 -2.62 -1.13
N ILE A 69 14.26 -3.42 -1.77
CA ILE A 69 14.10 -3.84 -3.17
C ILE A 69 12.80 -4.65 -3.35
N VAL A 70 12.54 -5.61 -2.46
CA VAL A 70 11.32 -6.41 -2.48
C VAL A 70 10.08 -5.52 -2.32
N GLY A 71 10.12 -4.57 -1.37
CA GLY A 71 9.05 -3.58 -1.21
C GLY A 71 8.81 -2.76 -2.48
N GLY A 72 9.87 -2.26 -3.10
CA GLY A 72 9.78 -1.51 -4.36
C GLY A 72 9.20 -2.32 -5.52
N ILE A 73 9.56 -3.60 -5.66
CA ILE A 73 9.00 -4.49 -6.68
C ILE A 73 7.50 -4.74 -6.44
N LEU A 74 7.09 -4.95 -5.19
CA LEU A 74 5.69 -5.13 -4.83
C LEU A 74 4.87 -3.87 -5.14
N SER A 75 5.36 -2.69 -4.74
CA SER A 75 4.69 -1.42 -5.09
C SER A 75 4.65 -1.19 -6.61
N LEU A 76 5.69 -1.56 -7.35
CA LEU A 76 5.67 -1.49 -8.82
C LEU A 76 4.64 -2.43 -9.44
N SER A 77 4.41 -3.60 -8.83
CA SER A 77 3.44 -4.58 -9.31
C SER A 77 2.01 -4.04 -9.28
N ILE A 78 1.71 -3.05 -8.42
CA ILE A 78 0.39 -2.38 -8.36
C ILE A 78 -0.01 -1.81 -9.72
N VAL A 79 0.95 -1.33 -10.52
CA VAL A 79 0.70 -0.74 -11.84
C VAL A 79 -0.01 -1.72 -12.79
N PHE A 80 0.25 -3.01 -12.66
CA PHE A 80 -0.39 -4.02 -13.51
C PHE A 80 -1.84 -4.32 -13.11
N PHE A 81 -2.19 -4.12 -11.83
CA PHE A 81 -3.51 -4.48 -11.30
C PHE A 81 -4.47 -3.28 -11.19
N VAL A 82 -3.93 -2.07 -10.97
CA VAL A 82 -4.71 -0.87 -10.65
C VAL A 82 -5.77 -0.55 -11.71
N VAL A 83 -5.45 -0.68 -13.00
CA VAL A 83 -6.38 -0.36 -14.10
C VAL A 83 -7.61 -1.28 -14.08
N ASN A 84 -7.39 -2.57 -13.82
CA ASN A 84 -8.47 -3.55 -13.78
C ASN A 84 -9.32 -3.42 -12.51
N ASP A 85 -8.71 -3.08 -11.38
CA ASP A 85 -9.42 -2.87 -10.12
C ASP A 85 -10.26 -1.58 -10.14
N GLU A 86 -9.76 -0.50 -10.73
CA GLU A 86 -10.52 0.74 -10.92
C GLU A 86 -11.74 0.52 -11.80
N ALA A 87 -11.59 -0.21 -12.92
CA ALA A 87 -12.70 -0.52 -13.83
C ALA A 87 -13.83 -1.31 -13.13
N ARG A 88 -13.48 -2.27 -12.28
CA ARG A 88 -14.46 -3.06 -11.50
C ARG A 88 -15.25 -2.18 -10.53
N VAL A 89 -14.56 -1.29 -9.82
CA VAL A 89 -15.20 -0.39 -8.84
C VAL A 89 -16.14 0.59 -9.54
N GLN A 90 -15.74 1.16 -10.68
CA GLN A 90 -16.61 2.03 -11.46
C GLN A 90 -17.87 1.31 -11.96
N GLN A 91 -17.74 0.07 -12.41
CA GLN A 91 -18.90 -0.73 -12.83
C GLN A 91 -19.87 -1.00 -11.66
N GLN A 92 -19.36 -1.31 -10.47
CA GLN A 92 -20.17 -1.52 -9.28
C GLN A 92 -20.92 -0.24 -8.85
N LEU A 93 -20.26 0.92 -8.90
CA LEU A 93 -20.89 2.22 -8.61
C LEU A 93 -22.01 2.54 -9.60
N LEU A 94 -21.78 2.35 -10.90
CA LEU A 94 -22.80 2.59 -11.93
C LEU A 94 -24.00 1.65 -11.79
N ALA A 95 -23.79 0.39 -11.40
CA ALA A 95 -24.87 -0.56 -11.13
C ALA A 95 -25.72 -0.12 -9.93
N GLN A 96 -25.09 0.28 -8.83
CA GLN A 96 -25.79 0.80 -7.64
C GLN A 96 -26.61 2.05 -7.96
N MET A 97 -26.03 3.01 -8.67
CA MET A 97 -26.76 4.24 -9.06
C MET A 97 -27.96 3.95 -9.96
N ARG A 98 -27.89 2.91 -10.80
CA ARG A 98 -29.03 2.47 -11.64
C ARG A 98 -30.12 1.78 -10.81
N GLU A 99 -29.74 0.96 -9.84
CA GLU A 99 -30.71 0.33 -8.92
C GLU A 99 -31.42 1.37 -8.06
N ASP A 100 -30.70 2.34 -7.52
CA ASP A 100 -31.27 3.44 -6.73
C ASP A 100 -32.26 4.27 -7.57
N ALA A 101 -31.89 4.61 -8.82
CA ALA A 101 -32.77 5.37 -9.73
C ALA A 101 -34.04 4.61 -10.15
N ASN A 102 -34.00 3.28 -10.20
CA ASN A 102 -35.17 2.45 -10.55
C ASN A 102 -36.07 2.17 -9.33
N ASN A 103 -35.55 2.30 -8.10
CA ASN A 103 -36.32 2.13 -6.87
C ASN A 103 -37.11 3.40 -6.47
N ASP A 104 -36.78 4.55 -7.07
CA ASP A 104 -37.45 5.84 -6.84
C ASP A 104 -38.59 6.15 -7.85
N THR A 105 -38.83 5.28 -8.84
CA THR A 105 -39.96 5.33 -9.81
C THR A 105 -41.01 4.27 -9.52
#